data_AF-A0A2Z6UBJ0-F1
#
_entry.id   AF-A0A2Z6UBJ0-F1
#
_cell.length_a   1.000
_cell.length_b   1.000
_cell.length_c   1.000
_cell.angle_alpha   90.00
_cell.angle_beta   90.00
_cell.angle_gamma   90.00
#
_symmetry.space_group_name_H-M   'P 1'
#
loop_
_entity.id
_entity.type
_entity.pdbx_description
1 polymer ?
#
loop_
_entity_poly.entity_id
_entity_poly.type
_entity_poly.pdbx_seq_one_letter_code
_entity_poly.pdbx_strand_id
1 'polypeptide(L)'
;MNELEILLSQAIDAQKKNQTQVAIEKYNFILAENQDHLFANYNLGLLLIELGKLKSGMLHIDRISAQILNQAEHTNAYAIIGARLFEYNHWEHAKFWLAQALNFRPMDERLKWMFKRAENRDYLKPEVFDPLANKTLLRYSPREADTYIYTIDIAGTCNLRCPSCPVGNTALGERGIGMMALNLFSKIMLKIAEESPSAQPQIWLFNWGEPLLHPKLADFIREIKTFGFSSHLSTNLNVTTGIAEMVKAEPSEIKISLSGFTEETYSKTHTRGSIHLLKANMYLLKHEIIKQRKTIRVWVGQHVYKHNQADIEKVKNICAELGFEHHPIQAFFQPVEKLVRLAQGQRDIKDEAVLNNLIRDPVDYINNKKAHRDDRYDCELRFNQTVINYDGEVALCCSTYEKSNTLGVAFLDHSHEDIESLKYKHEFCKTCRKHACDYSSLKPMDKT
;
A
#
# COMPACT_ATOMS: atom_id res chain seq x y z
N MET A 1 19.54 -30.81 38.40
CA MET A 1 19.25 -30.07 37.17
C MET A 1 20.53 -29.97 36.38
N ASN A 2 20.45 -30.28 35.09
CA ASN A 2 21.52 -30.03 34.13
C ASN A 2 21.87 -28.53 34.15
N GLU A 3 23.14 -28.16 33.97
CA GLU A 3 23.59 -26.75 33.95
C GLU A 3 22.82 -25.93 32.91
N LEU A 4 22.50 -26.55 31.77
CA LEU A 4 21.67 -25.94 30.72
C LEU A 4 20.20 -25.70 31.15
N GLU A 5 19.62 -26.55 32.00
CA GLU A 5 18.25 -26.37 32.51
C GLU A 5 18.16 -25.19 33.47
N ILE A 6 19.18 -25.01 34.32
CA ILE A 6 19.28 -23.84 35.21
C ILE A 6 19.37 -22.58 34.36
N LEU A 7 20.24 -22.59 33.35
CA LEU A 7 20.43 -21.45 32.48
C LEU A 7 19.16 -21.12 31.66
N LEU A 8 18.44 -22.14 31.19
CA LEU A 8 17.15 -21.98 30.52
C LEU A 8 16.12 -21.33 31.44
N SER A 9 16.01 -21.79 32.69
CA SER A 9 15.10 -21.19 33.67
C SER A 9 15.45 -19.73 33.95
N GLN A 10 16.73 -19.39 34.03
CA GLN A 10 17.19 -18.01 34.19
C GLN A 10 16.87 -17.15 32.95
N ALA A 11 17.00 -17.70 31.74
CA ALA A 11 16.67 -16.99 30.51
C ALA A 11 15.17 -16.65 30.43
N ILE A 12 14.32 -17.61 30.78
CA ILE A 12 12.87 -17.44 30.83
C ILE A 12 12.47 -16.40 31.90
N ASP A 13 13.09 -16.43 33.07
CA ASP A 13 12.83 -15.44 34.14
C ASP A 13 13.26 -14.03 33.71
N ALA A 14 14.42 -13.89 33.07
CA ALA A 14 14.87 -12.62 32.49
C ALA A 14 13.88 -12.09 31.45
N GLN A 15 13.38 -12.95 30.56
CA GLN A 15 12.37 -12.59 29.56
C GLN A 15 11.07 -12.10 30.21
N LYS A 16 10.56 -12.81 31.23
CA LYS A 16 9.35 -12.42 31.98
C LYS A 16 9.51 -11.06 32.69
N LYS A 17 10.74 -10.72 33.10
CA LYS A 17 11.09 -9.43 33.71
C LYS A 17 11.40 -8.32 32.70
N ASN A 18 11.16 -8.56 31.39
CA ASN A 18 11.53 -7.65 30.30
C ASN A 18 13.04 -7.31 30.25
N GLN A 19 13.90 -8.17 30.78
CA GLN A 19 15.35 -8.06 30.67
C GLN A 19 15.80 -8.69 29.35
N THR A 20 15.34 -8.12 28.24
CA THR A 20 15.43 -8.69 26.89
C THR A 20 16.85 -9.08 26.49
N GLN A 21 17.81 -8.19 26.71
CA GLN A 21 19.20 -8.45 26.31
C GLN A 21 19.80 -9.62 27.10
N VAL A 22 19.54 -9.67 28.40
CA VAL A 22 20.00 -10.76 29.28
C VAL A 22 19.38 -12.10 28.87
N ALA A 23 18.10 -12.11 28.50
CA ALA A 23 17.43 -13.31 28.02
C ALA A 23 18.05 -13.81 26.71
N ILE A 24 18.28 -12.91 25.74
CA ILE A 24 18.91 -13.23 24.45
C ILE A 24 20.31 -13.83 24.64
N GLU A 25 21.14 -13.21 25.47
CA GLU A 25 22.50 -13.71 25.76
C GLU A 25 22.48 -15.12 26.34
N LYS A 26 21.59 -15.38 27.30
CA LYS A 26 21.45 -16.71 27.90
C LYS A 26 20.94 -17.75 26.90
N TYR A 27 19.95 -17.43 26.07
CA TYR A 27 19.50 -18.34 25.03
C TYR A 27 20.60 -18.63 24.01
N ASN A 28 21.37 -17.62 23.59
CA ASN A 28 22.49 -17.81 22.67
C ASN A 28 23.59 -18.68 23.27
N PHE A 29 23.87 -18.55 24.58
CA PHE A 29 24.82 -19.44 25.25
C PHE A 29 24.34 -20.90 25.22
N ILE A 30 23.07 -21.15 25.52
CA ILE A 30 22.49 -22.51 25.43
C ILE A 30 22.61 -23.06 24.01
N LEU A 31 22.35 -22.22 23.00
CA LEU A 31 22.41 -22.60 21.58
C LEU A 31 23.85 -22.76 21.06
N ALA A 32 24.85 -22.17 21.72
CA ALA A 32 26.26 -22.43 21.40
C ALA A 32 26.68 -23.84 21.80
N GLU A 33 26.18 -24.33 22.95
CA GLU A 33 26.42 -25.70 23.44
C GLU A 33 25.55 -26.74 22.73
N ASN A 34 24.30 -26.39 22.39
CA ASN A 34 23.38 -27.25 21.66
C ASN A 34 22.50 -26.44 20.69
N GLN A 35 22.90 -26.41 19.42
CA GLN A 35 22.22 -25.62 18.39
C GLN A 35 20.76 -26.01 18.15
N ASP A 36 20.38 -27.25 18.45
CA ASP A 36 19.03 -27.77 18.24
C ASP A 36 18.21 -27.83 19.55
N HIS A 37 18.66 -27.12 20.59
CA HIS A 37 17.94 -27.08 21.86
C HIS A 37 16.52 -26.49 21.67
N LEU A 38 15.50 -27.34 21.80
CA LEU A 38 14.10 -27.04 21.49
C LEU A 38 13.60 -25.75 22.17
N PHE A 39 13.66 -25.70 23.51
CA PHE A 39 13.12 -24.57 24.27
C PHE A 39 13.90 -23.26 24.08
N ALA A 40 15.21 -23.34 23.82
CA ALA A 40 16.03 -22.15 23.62
C ALA A 40 15.73 -21.52 22.25
N ASN A 41 15.69 -22.33 21.19
CA ASN A 41 15.25 -21.87 19.86
C ASN A 41 13.81 -21.33 19.90
N TYR A 42 12.90 -22.00 20.61
CA TYR A 42 11.51 -21.57 20.70
C TYR A 42 11.37 -20.20 21.37
N ASN A 43 11.89 -20.05 22.58
CA ASN A 43 11.71 -18.82 23.34
C ASN A 43 12.50 -17.66 22.70
N LEU A 44 13.71 -17.90 22.20
CA LEU A 44 14.47 -16.89 21.47
C LEU A 44 13.77 -16.49 20.17
N GLY A 45 13.24 -17.45 19.41
CA GLY A 45 12.51 -17.20 18.17
C GLY A 45 11.28 -16.31 18.40
N LEU A 46 10.46 -16.63 19.39
CA LEU A 46 9.30 -15.81 19.77
C LEU A 46 9.72 -14.42 20.25
N LEU A 47 10.73 -14.33 21.12
CA LEU A 47 11.23 -13.05 21.62
C LEU A 47 11.71 -12.16 20.45
N LEU A 48 12.45 -12.71 19.49
CA LEU A 48 12.91 -11.98 18.31
C LEU A 48 11.74 -11.52 17.43
N ILE A 49 10.73 -12.37 17.21
CA ILE A 49 9.52 -12.01 16.45
C ILE A 49 8.75 -10.88 17.14
N GLU A 50 8.61 -10.92 18.47
CA GLU A 50 7.97 -9.86 19.26
C GLU A 50 8.72 -8.53 19.15
N LEU A 51 10.04 -8.57 19.02
CA LEU A 51 10.90 -7.41 18.80
C LEU A 51 10.91 -6.93 17.33
N GLY A 52 10.15 -7.57 16.44
CA GLY A 52 10.12 -7.25 15.00
C GLY A 52 11.35 -7.72 14.23
N LYS A 53 12.18 -8.59 14.81
CA LYS A 53 13.26 -9.32 14.14
C LYS A 53 12.69 -10.61 13.54
N LEU A 54 11.81 -10.45 12.56
CA LEU A 54 11.01 -11.53 11.99
C LEU A 54 11.85 -12.60 11.30
N LYS A 55 12.84 -12.20 10.50
CA LYS A 55 13.71 -13.14 9.79
C LYS A 55 14.57 -13.92 10.77
N SER A 56 15.23 -13.22 11.69
CA SER A 56 16.05 -13.86 12.71
C SER A 56 15.23 -14.79 13.61
N GLY A 57 14.05 -14.36 14.05
CA GLY A 57 13.18 -15.18 14.87
C GLY A 57 12.62 -16.39 14.13
N MET A 58 12.19 -16.22 12.87
CA MET A 58 11.74 -17.34 12.04
C MET A 58 12.81 -18.40 11.81
N LEU A 59 14.08 -18.02 11.66
CA LEU A 59 15.18 -19.00 11.54
C LEU A 59 15.25 -19.95 12.74
N HIS A 60 14.99 -19.47 13.95
CA HIS A 60 14.95 -20.31 15.14
C HIS A 60 13.69 -21.18 15.18
N ILE A 61 12.53 -20.62 14.82
CA ILE A 61 11.27 -21.37 14.78
C ILE A 61 11.32 -22.48 13.71
N ASP A 62 11.87 -22.21 12.54
CA ASP A 62 11.95 -23.16 11.43
C ASP A 62 12.80 -24.38 11.80
N ARG A 63 13.91 -24.20 12.54
CA ARG A 63 14.78 -25.29 13.04
C ARG A 63 14.04 -26.34 13.85
N ILE A 64 13.06 -25.89 14.64
CA ILE A 64 12.33 -26.74 15.59
C ILE A 64 10.89 -27.01 15.16
N SER A 65 10.48 -26.48 14.00
CA SER A 65 9.09 -26.51 13.52
C SER A 65 8.51 -27.94 13.52
N ALA A 66 9.25 -28.92 13.03
CA ALA A 66 8.83 -30.33 13.03
C ALA A 66 8.60 -30.91 14.44
N GLN A 67 9.32 -30.41 15.46
CA GLN A 67 9.19 -30.87 16.85
C GLN A 67 8.02 -30.17 17.56
N ILE A 68 7.76 -28.91 17.21
CA ILE A 68 6.70 -28.08 17.80
C ILE A 68 5.32 -28.37 17.23
N LEU A 69 5.23 -28.66 15.92
CA LEU A 69 3.97 -28.69 15.18
C LEU A 69 2.90 -29.66 15.73
N ASN A 70 3.29 -30.59 16.62
CA ASN A 70 2.42 -31.61 17.20
C ASN A 70 2.12 -31.44 18.70
N GLN A 71 2.54 -30.34 19.35
CA GLN A 71 2.37 -30.16 20.79
C GLN A 71 1.36 -29.04 21.13
N ALA A 72 0.29 -29.39 21.84
CA ALA A 72 -0.78 -28.46 22.24
C ALA A 72 -0.29 -27.32 23.16
N GLU A 73 0.84 -27.51 23.83
CA GLU A 73 1.48 -26.51 24.69
C GLU A 73 2.01 -25.29 23.91
N HIS A 74 2.19 -25.41 22.60
CA HIS A 74 2.73 -24.36 21.73
C HIS A 74 1.68 -23.61 20.89
N THR A 75 0.39 -23.83 21.14
CA THR A 75 -0.71 -23.18 20.42
C THR A 75 -0.66 -21.64 20.45
N ASN A 76 -0.12 -21.08 21.54
CA ASN A 76 0.04 -19.64 21.65
C ASN A 76 1.10 -19.09 20.68
N ALA A 77 2.11 -19.88 20.35
CA ALA A 77 3.15 -19.48 19.41
C ALA A 77 2.59 -19.26 18.00
N TYR A 78 1.74 -20.15 17.52
CA TYR A 78 1.13 -20.01 16.20
C TYR A 78 0.36 -18.70 16.06
N ALA A 79 -0.42 -18.35 17.09
CA ALA A 79 -1.16 -17.10 17.13
C ALA A 79 -0.23 -15.88 17.12
N ILE A 80 0.84 -15.90 17.94
CA ILE A 80 1.81 -14.79 18.00
C ILE A 80 2.55 -14.64 16.67
N ILE A 81 3.10 -15.72 16.12
CA ILE A 81 3.88 -15.71 14.87
C ILE A 81 3.00 -15.24 13.71
N GLY A 82 1.82 -15.86 13.55
CA GLY A 82 0.86 -15.51 12.51
C GLY A 82 0.41 -14.05 12.64
N ALA A 83 0.12 -13.59 13.85
CA ALA A 83 -0.33 -12.22 14.07
C ALA A 83 0.76 -11.19 13.75
N ARG A 84 2.01 -11.43 14.18
CA ARG A 84 3.13 -10.53 13.89
C ARG A 84 3.45 -10.48 12.41
N LEU A 85 3.53 -11.62 11.73
CA LEU A 85 3.75 -11.64 10.28
C LEU A 85 2.65 -10.86 9.55
N PHE A 86 1.39 -10.99 9.97
CA PHE A 86 0.29 -10.25 9.39
C PHE A 86 0.40 -8.74 9.61
N GLU A 87 0.66 -8.30 10.84
CA GLU A 87 0.84 -6.89 11.22
C GLU A 87 2.00 -6.23 10.45
N TYR A 88 3.00 -7.02 10.10
CA TYR A 88 4.14 -6.60 9.27
C TYR A 88 3.96 -6.81 7.77
N ASN A 89 2.74 -7.06 7.30
CA ASN A 89 2.41 -7.26 5.89
C ASN A 89 3.09 -8.48 5.23
N HIS A 90 3.56 -9.46 6.00
CA HIS A 90 4.06 -10.75 5.47
C HIS A 90 2.95 -11.81 5.42
N TRP A 91 1.83 -11.47 4.79
CA TRP A 91 0.57 -12.24 4.83
C TRP A 91 0.71 -13.65 4.28
N GLU A 92 1.53 -13.85 3.26
CA GLU A 92 1.75 -15.16 2.65
C GLU A 92 2.40 -16.14 3.63
N HIS A 93 3.26 -15.63 4.52
CA HIS A 93 3.90 -16.40 5.58
C HIS A 93 2.99 -16.51 6.80
N ALA A 94 2.20 -15.46 7.09
CA ALA A 94 1.23 -15.45 8.19
C ALA A 94 0.15 -16.53 8.04
N LYS A 95 -0.34 -16.77 6.81
CA LYS A 95 -1.45 -17.72 6.52
C LYS A 95 -1.27 -19.08 7.18
N PHE A 96 -0.08 -19.68 7.03
CA PHE A 96 0.21 -20.99 7.59
C PHE A 96 0.04 -21.00 9.12
N TRP A 97 0.65 -20.04 9.80
CA TRP A 97 0.60 -19.93 11.27
C TRP A 97 -0.79 -19.58 11.78
N LEU A 98 -1.52 -18.70 11.09
CA LEU A 98 -2.90 -18.36 11.43
C LEU A 98 -3.83 -19.58 11.32
N ALA A 99 -3.67 -20.40 10.27
CA ALA A 99 -4.42 -21.65 10.12
C ALA A 99 -4.13 -22.63 11.27
N GLN A 100 -2.85 -22.80 11.63
CA GLN A 100 -2.47 -23.65 12.77
C GLN A 100 -3.08 -23.12 14.09
N ALA A 101 -3.07 -21.82 14.31
CA ALA A 101 -3.66 -21.22 15.51
C ALA A 101 -5.18 -21.47 15.59
N LEU A 102 -5.90 -21.36 14.47
CA LEU A 102 -7.34 -21.55 14.39
C LEU A 102 -7.78 -23.00 14.63
N ASN A 103 -6.94 -24.00 14.35
CA ASN A 103 -7.23 -25.40 14.70
C ASN A 103 -7.45 -25.60 16.20
N PHE A 104 -6.78 -24.81 17.04
CA PHE A 104 -6.90 -24.88 18.51
C PHE A 104 -7.76 -23.77 19.10
N ARG A 105 -7.91 -22.66 18.37
CA ARG A 105 -8.72 -21.49 18.77
C ARG A 105 -9.77 -21.15 17.70
N PRO A 106 -10.69 -22.08 17.38
CA PRO A 106 -11.64 -21.90 16.28
C PRO A 106 -12.68 -20.80 16.51
N MET A 107 -12.75 -20.21 17.71
CA MET A 107 -13.67 -19.13 18.07
C MET A 107 -12.98 -17.77 18.20
N ASP A 108 -11.68 -17.67 17.90
CA ASP A 108 -10.95 -16.40 17.95
C ASP A 108 -11.24 -15.56 16.70
N GLU A 109 -12.14 -14.58 16.85
CA GLU A 109 -12.58 -13.70 15.76
C GLU A 109 -11.46 -12.85 15.17
N ARG A 110 -10.46 -12.48 15.97
CA ARG A 110 -9.31 -11.73 15.47
C ARG A 110 -8.48 -12.60 14.54
N LEU A 111 -8.16 -13.83 14.95
CA LEU A 111 -7.43 -14.77 14.10
C LEU A 111 -8.21 -15.10 12.82
N LYS A 112 -9.53 -15.30 12.91
CA LYS A 112 -10.38 -15.52 11.73
C LYS A 112 -10.31 -14.34 10.74
N TRP A 113 -10.42 -13.12 11.25
CA TRP A 113 -10.34 -11.92 10.41
C TRP A 113 -8.97 -11.80 9.73
N MET A 114 -7.87 -12.00 10.47
CA MET A 114 -6.51 -11.94 9.91
C MET A 114 -6.30 -13.02 8.85
N PHE A 115 -6.75 -14.24 9.11
CA PHE A 115 -6.67 -15.35 8.17
C PHE A 115 -7.44 -15.02 6.88
N LYS A 116 -8.72 -14.65 7.00
CA LYS A 116 -9.56 -14.23 5.86
C LYS A 116 -8.99 -13.05 5.08
N ARG A 117 -8.32 -12.10 5.75
CA ARG A 117 -7.68 -10.97 5.07
C ARG A 117 -6.43 -11.39 4.29
N ALA A 118 -5.67 -12.35 4.81
CA ALA A 118 -4.46 -12.89 4.18
C ALA A 118 -4.77 -13.90 3.06
N GLU A 119 -5.97 -14.49 3.05
CA GLU A 119 -6.43 -15.38 1.99
C GLU A 119 -6.60 -14.68 0.65
N ASN A 120 -6.26 -15.41 -0.41
CA ASN A 120 -6.44 -14.96 -1.78
C ASN A 120 -7.94 -14.74 -2.05
N ARG A 121 -8.26 -13.80 -2.93
CA ARG A 121 -9.65 -13.51 -3.30
C ARG A 121 -10.15 -14.49 -4.34
N ASP A 122 -11.42 -14.85 -4.26
CA ASP A 122 -12.04 -15.85 -5.15
C ASP A 122 -11.99 -15.43 -6.63
N TYR A 123 -12.01 -14.12 -6.92
CA TYR A 123 -11.87 -13.60 -8.28
C TYR A 123 -10.44 -13.64 -8.82
N LEU A 124 -9.44 -13.91 -7.98
CA LEU A 124 -8.05 -13.99 -8.38
C LEU A 124 -7.69 -15.43 -8.75
N LYS A 125 -7.21 -15.62 -9.97
CA LYS A 125 -6.49 -16.84 -10.34
C LYS A 125 -5.32 -17.03 -9.37
N PRO A 126 -5.11 -18.23 -8.78
CA PRO A 126 -4.02 -18.44 -7.82
C PRO A 126 -2.64 -18.30 -8.46
N GLU A 127 -2.53 -18.53 -9.77
CA GLU A 127 -1.31 -18.44 -10.54
C GLU A 127 -1.54 -17.84 -11.93
N VAL A 128 -0.46 -17.33 -12.53
CA VAL A 128 -0.44 -16.77 -13.89
C VAL A 128 0.90 -17.02 -14.56
N PHE A 129 0.89 -17.34 -15.85
CA PHE A 129 2.11 -17.44 -16.64
C PHE A 129 2.58 -16.06 -17.11
N ASP A 130 3.82 -15.68 -16.80
CA ASP A 130 4.46 -14.45 -17.27
C ASP A 130 5.30 -14.76 -18.54
N PRO A 131 4.86 -14.34 -19.74
CA PRO A 131 5.54 -14.67 -20.99
C PRO A 131 6.89 -13.97 -21.14
N LEU A 132 7.08 -12.82 -20.50
CA LEU A 132 8.33 -12.06 -20.58
C LEU A 132 9.42 -12.65 -19.67
N ALA A 133 9.01 -13.27 -18.56
CA ALA A 133 9.90 -13.95 -17.62
C ALA A 133 9.98 -15.47 -17.86
N ASN A 134 9.13 -16.03 -18.75
CA ASN A 134 8.99 -17.45 -19.03
C ASN A 134 8.84 -18.32 -17.75
N LYS A 135 7.95 -17.89 -16.85
CA LYS A 135 7.67 -18.62 -15.59
C LYS A 135 6.25 -18.37 -15.09
N THR A 136 5.74 -19.32 -14.33
CA THR A 136 4.50 -19.16 -13.56
C THR A 136 4.77 -18.37 -12.28
N LEU A 137 3.88 -17.43 -11.97
CA LEU A 137 3.90 -16.61 -10.77
C LEU A 137 2.65 -16.89 -9.94
N LEU A 138 2.78 -16.75 -8.63
CA LEU A 138 1.69 -16.84 -7.67
C LEU A 138 1.05 -15.47 -7.48
N ARG A 139 -0.28 -15.40 -7.45
CA ARG A 139 -1.02 -14.21 -7.00
C ARG A 139 -1.30 -14.33 -5.51
N TYR A 140 -1.43 -13.20 -4.86
CA TYR A 140 -1.65 -13.11 -3.41
C TYR A 140 -2.80 -12.14 -3.09
N SER A 141 -3.23 -12.14 -1.84
CA SER A 141 -4.30 -11.22 -1.38
C SER A 141 -3.89 -9.76 -1.58
N PRO A 142 -4.63 -8.95 -2.34
CA PRO A 142 -4.24 -7.59 -2.62
C PRO A 142 -4.17 -6.73 -1.35
N ARG A 143 -3.22 -5.81 -1.31
CA ARG A 143 -2.90 -4.96 -0.16
C ARG A 143 -3.53 -3.58 -0.27
N GLU A 144 -3.60 -3.03 -1.48
CA GLU A 144 -4.15 -1.70 -1.74
C GLU A 144 -5.66 -1.65 -1.43
N ALA A 145 -6.40 -2.68 -1.82
CA ALA A 145 -7.80 -2.85 -1.48
C ALA A 145 -8.12 -4.32 -1.20
N ASP A 146 -9.28 -4.59 -0.62
CA ASP A 146 -9.80 -5.94 -0.43
C ASP A 146 -10.49 -6.51 -1.68
N THR A 147 -10.67 -5.69 -2.72
CA THR A 147 -11.38 -5.97 -3.98
C THR A 147 -10.60 -5.40 -5.17
N TYR A 148 -11.11 -5.60 -6.39
CA TYR A 148 -10.50 -5.09 -7.62
C TYR A 148 -10.67 -3.57 -7.74
N ILE A 149 -9.62 -2.88 -8.21
CA ILE A 149 -9.60 -1.41 -8.30
C ILE A 149 -9.68 -0.96 -9.76
N TYR A 150 -10.59 -0.04 -10.05
CA TYR A 150 -10.55 0.79 -11.25
C TYR A 150 -10.15 2.20 -10.88
N THR A 151 -8.99 2.64 -11.35
CA THR A 151 -8.46 3.98 -11.14
C THR A 151 -8.70 4.80 -12.38
N ILE A 152 -9.43 5.91 -12.26
CA ILE A 152 -9.95 6.68 -13.38
C ILE A 152 -9.61 8.15 -13.16
N ASP A 153 -8.67 8.69 -13.94
CA ASP A 153 -8.42 10.13 -13.97
C ASP A 153 -9.59 10.83 -14.66
N ILE A 154 -10.57 11.36 -13.92
CA ILE A 154 -11.64 12.17 -14.53
C ILE A 154 -11.17 13.57 -14.93
N ALA A 155 -10.07 14.03 -14.33
CA ALA A 155 -9.35 15.24 -14.72
C ALA A 155 -7.92 14.82 -15.08
N GLY A 156 -7.48 15.04 -16.32
CA GLY A 156 -6.12 14.75 -16.77
C GLY A 156 -5.07 15.74 -16.28
N THR A 157 -5.35 16.52 -15.24
CA THR A 157 -4.46 17.56 -14.73
C THR A 157 -4.69 17.85 -13.25
N CYS A 158 -3.71 18.50 -12.64
CA CYS A 158 -3.75 18.97 -11.27
C CYS A 158 -3.38 20.46 -11.25
N ASN A 159 -3.93 21.21 -10.30
CA ASN A 159 -3.62 22.61 -10.06
C ASN A 159 -2.29 22.81 -9.32
N LEU A 160 -1.78 21.77 -8.65
CA LEU A 160 -0.50 21.78 -7.95
C LEU A 160 0.66 21.23 -8.79
N ARG A 161 1.90 21.50 -8.37
CA ARG A 161 3.13 21.00 -9.02
C ARG A 161 4.10 20.40 -7.99
N CYS A 162 3.64 19.41 -7.25
CA CYS A 162 4.42 18.74 -6.20
C CYS A 162 5.69 18.09 -6.80
N PRO A 163 6.89 18.31 -6.23
CA PRO A 163 8.16 17.89 -6.84
C PRO A 163 8.41 16.38 -6.82
N SER A 164 7.68 15.61 -6.01
CA SER A 164 7.75 14.13 -6.04
C SER A 164 6.65 13.48 -6.90
N CYS A 165 5.74 14.28 -7.47
CA CYS A 165 4.66 13.82 -8.34
C CYS A 165 5.07 14.02 -9.80
N PRO A 166 4.77 13.10 -10.72
CA PRO A 166 5.05 13.27 -12.14
C PRO A 166 4.46 14.57 -12.70
N VAL A 167 3.26 15.00 -12.26
CA VAL A 167 2.66 16.26 -12.72
C VAL A 167 3.54 17.48 -12.40
N GLY A 168 4.34 17.43 -11.34
CA GLY A 168 5.25 18.51 -10.94
C GLY A 168 6.71 18.32 -11.38
N ASN A 169 7.15 17.08 -11.63
CA ASN A 169 8.55 16.77 -11.89
C ASN A 169 8.86 16.24 -13.31
N THR A 170 7.86 16.24 -14.20
CA THR A 170 8.03 16.01 -15.64
C THR A 170 7.82 17.33 -16.41
N ALA A 171 8.31 17.39 -17.65
CA ALA A 171 8.13 18.59 -18.46
C ALA A 171 6.66 18.79 -18.83
N LEU A 172 6.21 20.06 -18.86
CA LEU A 172 4.86 20.39 -19.29
C LEU A 172 4.64 19.94 -20.76
N GLY A 173 3.53 19.24 -21.01
CA GLY A 173 3.11 18.83 -22.36
C GLY A 173 3.37 17.36 -22.72
N GLU A 174 4.03 16.57 -21.86
CA GLU A 174 4.26 15.14 -22.12
C GLU A 174 2.98 14.28 -22.04
N ARG A 175 1.92 14.80 -21.42
CA ARG A 175 0.61 14.15 -21.31
C ARG A 175 -0.52 15.12 -21.66
N GLY A 176 -1.56 14.59 -22.29
CA GLY A 176 -2.76 15.36 -22.64
C GLY A 176 -3.47 15.89 -21.39
N ILE A 177 -4.03 17.09 -21.50
CA ILE A 177 -4.87 17.69 -20.48
C ILE A 177 -6.31 17.64 -20.98
N GLY A 178 -7.21 17.09 -20.18
CA GLY A 178 -8.63 17.12 -20.47
C GLY A 178 -9.48 16.74 -19.28
N MET A 179 -10.78 16.76 -19.52
CA MET A 179 -11.82 16.42 -18.54
C MET A 179 -12.66 15.31 -19.15
N MET A 180 -12.86 14.23 -18.41
CA MET A 180 -13.60 13.08 -18.91
C MET A 180 -15.05 13.47 -19.21
N ALA A 181 -15.54 13.10 -20.39
CA ALA A 181 -16.95 13.29 -20.70
C ALA A 181 -17.81 12.31 -19.89
N LEU A 182 -18.92 12.80 -19.30
CA LEU A 182 -19.81 11.96 -18.51
C LEU A 182 -20.35 10.77 -19.33
N ASN A 183 -20.69 10.96 -20.61
CA ASN A 183 -21.13 9.87 -21.49
C ASN A 183 -20.06 8.79 -21.71
N LEU A 184 -18.77 9.16 -21.72
CA LEU A 184 -17.68 8.18 -21.78
C LEU A 184 -17.63 7.40 -20.47
N PHE A 185 -17.70 8.10 -19.33
CA PHE A 185 -17.73 7.47 -18.02
C PHE A 185 -18.91 6.50 -17.86
N SER A 186 -20.11 6.85 -18.35
CA SER A 186 -21.27 5.96 -18.33
C SER A 186 -21.03 4.63 -19.04
N LYS A 187 -20.38 4.68 -20.20
CA LYS A 187 -20.00 3.47 -20.94
C LYS A 187 -18.95 2.67 -20.20
N ILE A 188 -17.99 3.34 -19.56
CA ILE A 188 -16.96 2.69 -18.73
C ILE A 188 -17.62 1.97 -17.55
N MET A 189 -18.55 2.62 -16.84
CA MET A 189 -19.26 2.03 -15.69
C MET A 189 -20.10 0.82 -16.10
N LEU A 190 -20.82 0.91 -17.23
CA LEU A 190 -21.59 -0.21 -17.76
C LEU A 190 -20.68 -1.42 -18.04
N LYS A 191 -19.57 -1.20 -18.75
CA LYS A 191 -18.59 -2.27 -19.03
C LYS A 191 -17.97 -2.84 -17.77
N ILE A 192 -17.65 -2.01 -16.77
CA ILE A 192 -17.14 -2.48 -15.47
C ILE A 192 -18.19 -3.37 -14.79
N ALA A 193 -19.46 -3.00 -14.84
CA ALA A 193 -20.52 -3.82 -14.24
C ALA A 193 -20.72 -5.17 -14.94
N GLU A 194 -20.44 -5.24 -16.25
CA GLU A 194 -20.56 -6.47 -17.04
C GLU A 194 -19.31 -7.38 -16.93
N GLU A 195 -18.11 -6.80 -16.82
CA GLU A 195 -16.85 -7.54 -17.00
C GLU A 195 -15.91 -7.53 -15.79
N SER A 196 -16.19 -6.78 -14.74
CA SER A 196 -15.29 -6.73 -13.57
C SER A 196 -15.08 -8.13 -12.98
N PRO A 197 -13.83 -8.53 -12.69
CA PRO A 197 -13.58 -9.82 -12.05
C PRO A 197 -14.15 -9.87 -10.63
N SER A 198 -14.29 -8.71 -9.98
CA SER A 198 -14.94 -8.59 -8.67
C SER A 198 -16.37 -8.08 -8.79
N ALA A 199 -17.28 -8.64 -7.98
CA ALA A 199 -18.68 -8.20 -7.91
C ALA A 199 -18.85 -6.81 -7.30
N GLN A 200 -17.91 -6.36 -6.47
CA GLN A 200 -17.96 -5.04 -5.81
C GLN A 200 -16.60 -4.35 -5.95
N PRO A 201 -16.22 -3.88 -7.14
CA PRO A 201 -14.97 -3.16 -7.34
C PRO A 201 -15.01 -1.79 -6.64
N GLN A 202 -13.82 -1.24 -6.39
CA GLN A 202 -13.67 0.16 -5.99
C GLN A 202 -13.38 1.02 -7.21
N ILE A 203 -14.07 2.16 -7.31
CA ILE A 203 -13.85 3.16 -8.36
C ILE A 203 -13.11 4.36 -7.75
N TRP A 204 -11.84 4.48 -8.07
CA TRP A 204 -10.98 5.57 -7.61
C TRP A 204 -10.97 6.66 -8.68
N LEU A 205 -11.54 7.84 -8.40
CA LEU A 205 -11.66 8.92 -9.40
C LEU A 205 -10.41 9.81 -9.49
N PHE A 206 -9.24 9.22 -9.24
CA PHE A 206 -7.95 9.90 -9.23
C PHE A 206 -6.84 8.92 -9.59
N ASN A 207 -5.84 9.39 -10.31
CA ASN A 207 -4.50 8.81 -10.29
C ASN A 207 -3.47 9.94 -10.15
N TRP A 208 -3.40 10.80 -11.16
CA TRP A 208 -2.47 11.92 -11.23
C TRP A 208 -3.18 13.27 -11.22
N GLY A 209 -4.45 13.31 -11.61
CA GLY A 209 -5.27 14.52 -11.62
C GLY A 209 -5.81 14.94 -10.26
N GLU A 210 -6.38 16.14 -10.21
CA GLU A 210 -7.17 16.61 -9.06
C GLU A 210 -8.67 16.49 -9.39
N PRO A 211 -9.41 15.54 -8.77
CA PRO A 211 -10.82 15.30 -9.10
C PRO A 211 -11.72 16.51 -8.86
N LEU A 212 -11.43 17.37 -7.87
CA LEU A 212 -12.24 18.56 -7.60
C LEU A 212 -12.11 19.66 -8.67
N LEU A 213 -11.20 19.52 -9.64
CA LEU A 213 -11.19 20.40 -10.81
C LEU A 213 -12.29 20.05 -11.82
N HIS A 214 -12.87 18.85 -11.73
CA HIS A 214 -13.92 18.45 -12.67
C HIS A 214 -15.27 19.06 -12.25
N PRO A 215 -15.90 19.93 -13.09
CA PRO A 215 -17.13 20.65 -12.70
C PRO A 215 -18.32 19.74 -12.46
N LYS A 216 -18.26 18.51 -12.98
CA LYS A 216 -19.29 17.48 -12.81
C LYS A 216 -18.92 16.35 -11.84
N LEU A 217 -17.87 16.48 -11.00
CA LEU A 217 -17.44 15.39 -10.08
C LEU A 217 -18.61 14.71 -9.35
N ALA A 218 -19.57 15.51 -8.88
CA ALA A 218 -20.76 15.01 -8.18
C ALA A 218 -21.64 14.07 -9.04
N ASP A 219 -21.68 14.24 -10.37
CA ASP A 219 -22.37 13.34 -11.29
C ASP A 219 -21.68 11.97 -11.39
N PHE A 220 -20.34 11.95 -11.48
CA PHE A 220 -19.56 10.69 -11.51
C PHE A 220 -19.79 9.87 -10.24
N ILE A 221 -19.76 10.52 -9.07
CA ILE A 221 -20.01 9.86 -7.77
C ILE A 221 -21.43 9.27 -7.73
N ARG A 222 -22.44 10.03 -8.17
CA ARG A 222 -23.83 9.55 -8.24
C ARG A 222 -23.96 8.35 -9.17
N GLU A 223 -23.30 8.40 -10.32
CA GLU A 223 -23.33 7.33 -11.31
C GLU A 223 -22.71 6.04 -10.77
N ILE A 224 -21.53 6.10 -10.14
CA ILE A 224 -20.91 4.94 -9.47
C ILE A 224 -21.89 4.29 -8.49
N LYS A 225 -22.59 5.11 -7.70
CA LYS A 225 -23.56 4.64 -6.71
C LYS A 225 -24.75 3.91 -7.34
N THR A 226 -25.17 4.26 -8.57
CA THR A 226 -26.26 3.56 -9.26
C THR A 226 -25.93 2.10 -9.60
N PHE A 227 -24.65 1.76 -9.73
CA PHE A 227 -24.16 0.39 -9.93
C PHE A 227 -23.88 -0.34 -8.60
N GLY A 228 -24.10 0.31 -7.45
CA GLY A 228 -23.78 -0.26 -6.13
C GLY A 228 -22.28 -0.32 -5.82
N PHE A 229 -21.45 0.34 -6.61
CA PHE A 229 -19.99 0.40 -6.39
C PHE A 229 -19.61 1.50 -5.39
N SER A 230 -18.40 1.40 -4.86
CA SER A 230 -17.85 2.42 -3.97
C SER A 230 -16.99 3.41 -4.73
N SER A 231 -17.16 4.70 -4.43
CA SER A 231 -16.38 5.79 -5.03
C SER A 231 -15.36 6.33 -4.04
N HIS A 232 -14.10 6.41 -4.46
CA HIS A 232 -12.97 6.86 -3.64
C HIS A 232 -12.30 8.06 -4.29
N LEU A 233 -12.01 9.08 -3.48
CA LEU A 233 -11.38 10.32 -3.92
C LEU A 233 -10.04 10.51 -3.23
N SER A 234 -9.06 11.04 -3.95
CA SER A 234 -7.88 11.69 -3.36
C SER A 234 -7.80 13.10 -3.88
N THR A 235 -7.73 14.06 -2.96
CA THR A 235 -7.75 15.48 -3.30
C THR A 235 -6.75 16.26 -2.46
N ASN A 236 -6.16 17.29 -3.08
CA ASN A 236 -5.32 18.28 -2.42
C ASN A 236 -6.15 19.41 -1.75
N LEU A 237 -7.48 19.42 -1.92
CA LEU A 237 -8.43 20.42 -1.42
C LEU A 237 -8.06 21.89 -1.70
N ASN A 238 -7.22 22.19 -2.70
CA ASN A 238 -6.90 23.56 -3.11
C ASN A 238 -7.88 24.06 -4.19
N VAL A 239 -9.16 24.06 -3.86
CA VAL A 239 -10.24 24.54 -4.74
C VAL A 239 -11.10 25.57 -4.02
N THR A 240 -11.82 26.41 -4.76
CA THR A 240 -12.73 27.42 -4.17
C THR A 240 -14.20 27.01 -4.23
N THR A 241 -14.52 25.94 -4.96
CA THR A 241 -15.91 25.48 -5.20
C THR A 241 -15.97 23.96 -5.27
N GLY A 242 -17.18 23.38 -5.26
CA GLY A 242 -17.42 21.95 -5.50
C GLY A 242 -17.45 21.05 -4.26
N ILE A 243 -16.98 21.51 -3.10
CA ILE A 243 -16.94 20.70 -1.86
C ILE A 243 -18.36 20.33 -1.41
N ALA A 244 -19.29 21.29 -1.39
CA ALA A 244 -20.66 21.04 -0.96
C ALA A 244 -21.37 20.05 -1.89
N GLU A 245 -21.16 20.16 -3.20
CA GLU A 245 -21.71 19.30 -4.23
C GLU A 245 -21.11 17.88 -4.18
N MET A 246 -19.80 17.77 -3.94
CA MET A 246 -19.11 16.50 -3.72
C MET A 246 -19.68 15.80 -2.49
N VAL A 247 -19.79 16.50 -1.35
CA VAL A 247 -20.38 15.93 -0.12
C VAL A 247 -21.82 15.49 -0.36
N LYS A 248 -22.61 16.29 -1.08
CA LYS A 248 -23.99 15.94 -1.44
C LYS A 248 -24.10 14.63 -2.20
N ALA A 249 -23.15 14.39 -3.12
CA ALA A 249 -23.06 13.15 -3.88
C ALA A 249 -22.62 11.94 -3.04
N GLU A 250 -22.03 12.18 -1.86
CA GLU A 250 -21.73 11.17 -0.84
C GLU A 250 -20.78 10.07 -1.34
N PRO A 251 -19.52 10.42 -1.64
CA PRO A 251 -18.50 9.41 -1.93
C PRO A 251 -18.29 8.51 -0.71
N SER A 252 -17.89 7.26 -0.95
CA SER A 252 -17.59 6.31 0.12
C SER A 252 -16.39 6.76 0.97
N GLU A 253 -15.36 7.31 0.32
CA GLU A 253 -14.13 7.72 0.97
C GLU A 253 -13.50 8.97 0.33
N ILE A 254 -12.94 9.84 1.17
CA ILE A 254 -12.13 10.99 0.79
C ILE A 254 -10.77 10.91 1.49
N LYS A 255 -9.71 10.74 0.70
CA LYS A 255 -8.32 10.97 1.08
C LYS A 255 -7.95 12.43 0.83
N ILE A 256 -7.52 13.14 1.87
CA ILE A 256 -6.90 14.46 1.76
C ILE A 256 -5.39 14.26 1.69
N SER A 257 -4.76 14.68 0.59
CA SER A 257 -3.30 14.65 0.43
C SER A 257 -2.69 15.97 0.86
N LEU A 258 -1.74 15.91 1.80
CA LEU A 258 -0.90 17.04 2.17
C LEU A 258 0.50 16.56 2.57
N SER A 259 1.44 17.48 2.77
CA SER A 259 2.80 17.15 3.24
C SER A 259 3.20 18.04 4.42
N GLY A 260 3.19 19.36 4.23
CA GLY A 260 3.45 20.35 5.27
C GLY A 260 2.18 20.91 5.90
N PHE A 261 2.33 21.57 7.04
CA PHE A 261 1.22 22.24 7.74
C PHE A 261 1.51 23.70 8.12
N THR A 262 2.61 24.25 7.61
CA THR A 262 2.95 25.69 7.63
C THR A 262 3.19 26.17 6.19
N GLU A 263 3.16 27.48 5.95
CA GLU A 263 3.46 28.02 4.61
C GLU A 263 4.86 27.61 4.14
N GLU A 264 5.83 27.60 5.07
CA GLU A 264 7.22 27.25 4.79
C GLU A 264 7.39 25.77 4.38
N THR A 265 6.72 24.84 5.04
CA THR A 265 6.86 23.40 4.75
C THR A 265 5.93 22.96 3.62
N TYR A 266 4.73 23.54 3.53
CA TYR A 266 3.73 23.17 2.54
C TYR A 266 4.17 23.57 1.13
N SER A 267 4.61 24.82 0.93
CA SER A 267 5.01 25.33 -0.40
C SER A 267 6.19 24.57 -1.02
N LYS A 268 7.08 23.99 -0.20
CA LYS A 268 8.22 23.16 -0.63
C LYS A 268 7.80 21.86 -1.33
N THR A 269 6.64 21.30 -1.01
CA THR A 269 6.24 19.95 -1.43
C THR A 269 4.84 19.85 -2.04
N HIS A 270 3.97 20.84 -1.80
CA HIS A 270 2.71 21.09 -2.50
C HIS A 270 2.78 22.43 -3.24
N THR A 271 3.77 22.57 -4.12
CA THR A 271 4.03 23.81 -4.87
C THR A 271 2.79 24.29 -5.61
N ARG A 272 2.55 25.62 -5.57
CA ARG A 272 1.33 26.34 -6.01
C ARG A 272 0.09 26.19 -5.12
N GLY A 273 0.18 25.40 -4.05
CA GLY A 273 -0.91 25.27 -3.09
C GLY A 273 -0.87 26.38 -2.04
N SER A 274 -2.02 26.64 -1.44
CA SER A 274 -2.20 27.49 -0.27
C SER A 274 -2.58 26.62 0.93
N ILE A 275 -1.72 26.61 1.95
CA ILE A 275 -2.03 25.91 3.21
C ILE A 275 -3.25 26.52 3.91
N HIS A 276 -3.49 27.81 3.73
CA HIS A 276 -4.65 28.50 4.28
C HIS A 276 -5.94 28.03 3.61
N LEU A 277 -5.95 27.90 2.28
CA LEU A 277 -7.09 27.37 1.54
C LEU A 277 -7.37 25.92 1.91
N LEU A 278 -6.32 25.08 1.98
CA LEU A 278 -6.43 23.69 2.42
C LEU A 278 -7.10 23.61 3.81
N LYS A 279 -6.59 24.35 4.80
CA LYS A 279 -7.15 24.36 6.17
C LYS A 279 -8.61 24.81 6.17
N ALA A 280 -8.92 25.92 5.49
CA ALA A 280 -10.30 26.40 5.38
C ALA A 280 -11.23 25.35 4.76
N ASN A 281 -10.76 24.65 3.73
CA ASN A 281 -11.54 23.61 3.06
C ASN A 281 -11.69 22.32 3.88
N MET A 282 -10.74 21.99 4.76
CA MET A 282 -10.92 20.90 5.72
C MET A 282 -12.09 21.20 6.68
N TYR A 283 -12.18 22.42 7.19
CA TYR A 283 -13.32 22.86 8.01
C TYR A 283 -14.63 22.90 7.21
N LEU A 284 -14.60 23.42 5.98
CA LEU A 284 -15.78 23.44 5.10
C LEU A 284 -16.27 22.03 4.79
N LEU A 285 -15.36 21.10 4.50
CA LEU A 285 -15.70 19.69 4.26
C LEU A 285 -16.40 19.10 5.49
N LYS A 286 -15.85 19.28 6.69
CA LYS A 286 -16.47 18.80 7.92
C LYS A 286 -17.84 19.44 8.15
N HIS A 287 -17.95 20.75 7.94
CA HIS A 287 -19.20 21.50 8.05
C HIS A 287 -20.28 20.93 7.13
N GLU A 288 -19.96 20.73 5.84
CA GLU A 288 -20.91 20.21 4.86
C GLU A 288 -21.30 18.76 5.16
N ILE A 289 -20.37 17.91 5.64
CA ILE A 289 -20.70 16.53 6.07
C ILE A 289 -21.75 16.53 7.18
N ILE A 290 -21.56 17.38 8.21
CA ILE A 290 -22.51 17.50 9.32
C ILE A 290 -23.85 18.06 8.83
N LYS A 291 -23.81 19.19 8.12
CA LYS A 291 -24.98 19.92 7.64
C LYS A 291 -25.86 19.05 6.75
N GLN A 292 -25.25 18.26 5.88
CA GLN A 292 -25.95 17.38 4.94
C GLN A 292 -26.20 15.97 5.49
N ARG A 293 -25.80 15.71 6.75
CA ARG A 293 -25.98 14.42 7.46
C ARG A 293 -25.45 13.22 6.66
N LYS A 294 -24.25 13.36 6.11
CA LYS A 294 -23.60 12.34 5.28
C LYS A 294 -22.69 11.45 6.12
N THR A 295 -22.53 10.20 5.69
CA THR A 295 -21.57 9.26 6.27
C THR A 295 -20.48 8.98 5.24
N ILE A 296 -19.35 9.67 5.39
CA ILE A 296 -18.20 9.59 4.47
C ILE A 296 -16.97 9.31 5.32
N ARG A 297 -16.17 8.30 4.95
CA ARG A 297 -14.87 8.08 5.57
C ARG A 297 -13.91 9.16 5.08
N VAL A 298 -13.29 9.90 6.00
CA VAL A 298 -12.31 10.93 5.66
C VAL A 298 -11.01 10.66 6.37
N TRP A 299 -9.92 10.65 5.60
CA TRP A 299 -8.59 10.45 6.14
C TRP A 299 -7.55 11.34 5.48
N VAL A 300 -6.53 11.72 6.24
CA VAL A 300 -5.45 12.59 5.79
C VAL A 300 -4.19 11.76 5.59
N GLY A 301 -3.76 11.65 4.33
CA GLY A 301 -2.48 11.08 3.96
C GLY A 301 -1.41 12.17 4.00
N GLN A 302 -0.60 12.19 5.04
CA GLN A 302 0.50 13.15 5.17
C GLN A 302 1.79 12.56 4.59
N HIS A 303 2.29 13.12 3.49
CA HIS A 303 3.61 12.77 2.95
C HIS A 303 4.72 13.39 3.80
N VAL A 304 5.45 12.54 4.52
CA VAL A 304 6.53 12.89 5.44
C VAL A 304 7.87 12.90 4.72
N TYR A 305 8.54 14.04 4.78
CA TYR A 305 9.89 14.32 4.29
C TYR A 305 10.79 14.67 5.48
N LYS A 306 12.11 14.73 5.28
CA LYS A 306 13.06 15.09 6.35
C LYS A 306 12.70 16.41 7.05
N HIS A 307 12.35 17.43 6.27
CA HIS A 307 12.11 18.79 6.76
C HIS A 307 10.75 19.02 7.45
N ASN A 308 9.76 18.12 7.32
CA ASN A 308 8.39 18.38 7.79
C ASN A 308 7.91 17.43 8.89
N GLN A 309 8.79 16.62 9.47
CA GLN A 309 8.44 15.69 10.56
C GLN A 309 7.81 16.40 11.76
N ALA A 310 8.23 17.63 12.04
CA ALA A 310 7.65 18.46 13.11
C ALA A 310 6.18 18.85 12.86
N ASP A 311 5.67 18.71 11.63
CA ASP A 311 4.27 18.99 11.32
C ASP A 311 3.35 17.80 11.61
N ILE A 312 3.88 16.60 11.86
CA ILE A 312 3.07 15.39 12.13
C ILE A 312 2.09 15.63 13.28
N GLU A 313 2.55 16.16 14.41
CA GLU A 313 1.65 16.44 15.55
C GLU A 313 0.63 17.54 15.23
N LYS A 314 0.97 18.51 14.40
CA LYS A 314 0.02 19.57 13.99
C LYS A 314 -1.11 19.00 13.13
N VAL A 315 -0.76 18.13 12.18
CA VAL A 315 -1.73 17.44 11.30
C VAL A 315 -2.60 16.49 12.12
N LYS A 316 -1.99 15.75 13.06
CA LYS A 316 -2.71 14.89 13.98
C LYS A 316 -3.75 15.65 14.80
N ASN A 317 -3.39 16.82 15.33
CA ASN A 317 -4.29 17.64 16.15
C ASN A 317 -5.51 18.13 15.34
N ILE A 318 -5.31 18.65 14.13
CA ILE A 318 -6.44 19.08 13.29
C ILE A 318 -7.31 17.88 12.84
N CYS A 319 -6.71 16.71 12.60
CA CYS A 319 -7.47 15.51 12.26
C CYS A 319 -8.34 15.08 13.44
N ALA A 320 -7.80 15.08 14.66
CA ALA A 320 -8.55 14.79 15.87
C ALA A 320 -9.71 15.79 16.09
N GLU A 321 -9.46 17.09 15.89
CA GLU A 321 -10.48 18.14 15.98
C GLU A 321 -11.64 17.93 14.99
N LEU A 322 -11.32 17.56 13.75
CA LEU A 322 -12.31 17.34 12.69
C LEU A 322 -12.92 15.93 12.70
N GLY A 323 -12.38 15.01 13.49
CA GLY A 323 -12.73 13.59 13.46
C GLY A 323 -12.35 12.90 12.15
N PHE A 324 -11.22 13.28 11.56
CA PHE A 324 -10.62 12.61 10.40
C PHE A 324 -9.53 11.64 10.87
N GLU A 325 -9.31 10.56 10.12
CA GLU A 325 -8.18 9.67 10.39
C GLU A 325 -6.86 10.32 9.93
N HIS A 326 -5.76 10.10 10.65
CA HIS A 326 -4.44 10.60 10.29
C HIS A 326 -3.49 9.44 9.95
N HIS A 327 -2.99 9.44 8.73
CA HIS A 327 -2.07 8.42 8.23
C HIS A 327 -0.79 9.10 7.71
N PRO A 328 0.25 9.25 8.56
CA PRO A 328 1.56 9.71 8.10
C PRO A 328 2.23 8.60 7.26
N ILE A 329 2.66 8.97 6.06
CA ILE A 329 3.25 8.05 5.08
C ILE A 329 4.60 8.66 4.66
N GLN A 330 5.67 7.87 4.60
CA GLN A 330 6.92 8.35 4.04
C GLN A 330 6.69 8.81 2.61
N ALA A 331 7.11 10.03 2.29
CA ALA A 331 7.03 10.52 0.93
C ALA A 331 7.82 9.59 0.01
N PHE A 332 7.23 9.30 -1.15
CA PHE A 332 7.85 8.46 -2.17
C PHE A 332 7.95 9.24 -3.47
N PHE A 333 8.89 8.82 -4.31
CA PHE A 333 9.21 9.48 -5.58
C PHE A 333 8.52 8.75 -6.73
N GLN A 334 7.82 9.50 -7.57
CA GLN A 334 7.11 9.01 -8.75
C GLN A 334 7.51 9.84 -9.97
N PRO A 335 7.35 9.32 -11.19
CA PRO A 335 6.73 8.03 -11.53
C PRO A 335 7.73 6.86 -11.49
N VAL A 336 7.26 5.62 -11.67
CA VAL A 336 8.10 4.41 -11.58
C VAL A 336 9.22 4.38 -12.63
N GLU A 337 9.05 5.06 -13.75
CA GLU A 337 10.08 5.26 -14.78
C GLU A 337 11.33 5.92 -14.20
N LYS A 338 11.15 6.94 -13.35
CA LYS A 338 12.28 7.59 -12.67
C LYS A 338 12.93 6.66 -11.65
N LEU A 339 12.16 5.80 -10.97
CA LEU A 339 12.71 4.80 -10.05
C LEU A 339 13.57 3.77 -10.78
N VAL A 340 13.14 3.34 -11.95
CA VAL A 340 13.93 2.46 -12.83
C VAL A 340 15.22 3.14 -13.26
N ARG A 341 15.19 4.42 -13.66
CA ARG A 341 16.40 5.20 -13.99
C ARG A 341 17.36 5.28 -12.80
N LEU A 342 16.86 5.61 -11.61
CA LEU A 342 17.67 5.63 -10.37
C LEU A 342 18.30 4.26 -10.08
N ALA A 343 17.55 3.17 -10.24
CA ALA A 343 18.04 1.80 -10.08
C ALA A 343 19.10 1.38 -11.11
N GLN A 344 19.23 2.14 -12.21
CA GLN A 344 20.25 1.99 -13.24
C GLN A 344 21.43 2.95 -13.05
N GLY A 345 21.46 3.71 -11.95
CA GLY A 345 22.49 4.71 -11.67
C GLY A 345 22.30 6.03 -12.43
N GLN A 346 21.14 6.25 -13.04
CA GLN A 346 20.81 7.49 -13.75
C GLN A 346 20.04 8.42 -12.81
N ARG A 347 20.71 9.47 -12.35
CA ARG A 347 20.13 10.48 -11.46
C ARG A 347 20.07 11.82 -12.18
N ASP A 348 18.87 12.38 -12.30
CA ASP A 348 18.67 13.68 -12.90
C ASP A 348 18.98 14.79 -11.89
N ILE A 349 19.83 15.75 -12.28
CA ILE A 349 20.21 16.90 -11.43
C ILE A 349 18.96 17.67 -10.94
N LYS A 350 17.93 17.74 -11.79
CA LYS A 350 16.66 18.42 -11.49
C LYS A 350 15.89 17.78 -10.34
N ASP A 351 16.12 16.51 -10.06
CA ASP A 351 15.41 15.75 -9.02
C ASP A 351 16.19 15.71 -7.70
N GLU A 352 17.46 16.14 -7.65
CA GLU A 352 18.29 16.01 -6.43
C GLU A 352 17.68 16.70 -5.21
N ALA A 353 17.09 17.88 -5.39
CA ALA A 353 16.48 18.62 -4.30
C ALA A 353 15.35 17.82 -3.63
N VAL A 354 14.50 17.15 -4.42
CA VAL A 354 13.42 16.32 -3.85
C VAL A 354 13.97 15.02 -3.29
N LEU A 355 14.89 14.36 -3.99
CA LEU A 355 15.49 13.09 -3.55
C LEU A 355 16.22 13.24 -2.21
N ASN A 356 17.02 14.30 -2.05
CA ASN A 356 17.77 14.56 -0.81
C ASN A 356 16.84 14.81 0.40
N ASN A 357 15.60 15.22 0.14
CA ASN A 357 14.61 15.58 1.16
C ASN A 357 13.69 14.41 1.54
N LEU A 358 13.69 13.31 0.79
CA LEU A 358 12.98 12.09 1.18
C LEU A 358 13.61 11.51 2.45
N ILE A 359 12.79 10.86 3.28
CA ILE A 359 13.25 10.20 4.51
C ILE A 359 14.33 9.16 4.19
N ARG A 360 14.13 8.40 3.11
CA ARG A 360 15.05 7.39 2.61
C ARG A 360 15.28 7.61 1.11
N ASP A 361 16.52 7.43 0.66
CA ASP A 361 16.83 7.53 -0.76
C ASP A 361 16.12 6.38 -1.53
N PRO A 362 15.56 6.66 -2.71
CA PRO A 362 14.91 5.61 -3.48
C PRO A 362 15.77 4.41 -3.83
N VAL A 363 17.05 4.62 -4.08
CA VAL A 363 18.00 3.52 -4.36
C VAL A 363 18.09 2.57 -3.17
N ASP A 364 18.05 3.09 -1.93
CA ASP A 364 18.13 2.25 -0.72
C ASP A 364 16.92 1.35 -0.56
N TYR A 365 15.70 1.85 -0.77
CA TYR A 365 14.51 1.01 -0.65
C TYR A 365 14.40 0.04 -1.83
N ILE A 366 14.85 0.41 -3.04
CA ILE A 366 14.89 -0.48 -4.21
C ILE A 366 15.88 -1.62 -3.96
N ASN A 367 17.08 -1.33 -3.46
CA ASN A 367 18.08 -2.35 -3.12
C ASN A 367 17.58 -3.27 -2.00
N ASN A 368 16.95 -2.70 -0.98
CA ASN A 368 16.35 -3.47 0.10
C ASN A 368 15.24 -4.40 -0.42
N LYS A 369 14.37 -3.89 -1.29
CA LYS A 369 13.34 -4.69 -1.95
C LYS A 369 13.94 -5.79 -2.82
N LYS A 370 14.95 -5.48 -3.64
CA LYS A 370 15.65 -6.47 -4.47
C LYS A 370 16.25 -7.61 -3.64
N ALA A 371 16.77 -7.31 -2.45
CA ALA A 371 17.33 -8.33 -1.56
C ALA A 371 16.28 -9.21 -0.86
N HIS A 372 15.04 -8.74 -0.72
CA HIS A 372 14.00 -9.40 0.09
C HIS A 372 12.73 -9.75 -0.68
N ARG A 373 12.61 -9.39 -1.96
CA ARG A 373 11.46 -9.75 -2.79
C ARG A 373 11.34 -11.26 -2.91
N ASP A 374 10.12 -11.75 -2.91
CA ASP A 374 9.81 -13.12 -3.25
C ASP A 374 9.45 -13.23 -4.75
N ASP A 375 10.42 -13.67 -5.56
CA ASP A 375 10.31 -13.78 -7.02
C ASP A 375 9.26 -14.79 -7.51
N ARG A 376 8.65 -15.55 -6.59
CA ARG A 376 7.51 -16.43 -6.90
C ARG A 376 6.23 -15.63 -7.12
N TYR A 377 6.10 -14.46 -6.49
CA TYR A 377 4.85 -13.70 -6.54
C TYR A 377 4.82 -12.68 -7.68
N ASP A 378 3.61 -12.43 -8.15
CA ASP A 378 3.29 -11.44 -9.16
C ASP A 378 3.18 -10.00 -8.57
N CYS A 379 3.17 -8.99 -9.43
CA CYS A 379 2.92 -7.60 -9.08
C CYS A 379 1.42 -7.33 -8.97
N GLU A 380 0.97 -6.84 -7.81
CA GLU A 380 -0.44 -6.50 -7.55
C GLU A 380 -1.02 -5.49 -8.55
N LEU A 381 -0.21 -4.50 -8.96
CA LEU A 381 -0.66 -3.48 -9.91
C LEU A 381 -0.98 -4.06 -11.30
N ARG A 382 -0.51 -5.29 -11.62
CA ARG A 382 -0.91 -6.01 -12.83
C ARG A 382 -2.24 -6.74 -12.64
N PHE A 383 -2.39 -7.47 -11.55
CA PHE A 383 -3.49 -8.43 -11.37
C PHE A 383 -4.70 -7.89 -10.60
N ASN A 384 -4.60 -6.76 -9.89
CA ASN A 384 -5.68 -6.24 -9.04
C ASN A 384 -6.11 -4.80 -9.35
N GLN A 385 -5.66 -4.23 -10.47
CA GLN A 385 -5.99 -2.85 -10.81
C GLN A 385 -6.04 -2.62 -12.31
N THR A 386 -6.97 -1.77 -12.76
CA THR A 386 -6.97 -1.19 -14.11
C THR A 386 -7.02 0.33 -14.03
N VAL A 387 -6.20 1.01 -14.84
CA VAL A 387 -6.04 2.46 -14.81
C VAL A 387 -6.48 3.07 -16.13
N ILE A 388 -7.42 4.01 -16.07
CA ILE A 388 -8.10 4.62 -17.20
C ILE A 388 -7.86 6.13 -17.15
N ASN A 389 -7.33 6.68 -18.24
CA ASN A 389 -7.10 8.11 -18.41
C ASN A 389 -8.42 8.85 -18.71
N TYR A 390 -8.40 10.18 -18.64
CA TYR A 390 -9.59 11.03 -18.86
C TYR A 390 -10.22 10.87 -20.25
N ASP A 391 -9.45 10.42 -21.23
CA ASP A 391 -9.86 10.15 -22.61
C ASP A 391 -10.28 8.69 -22.85
N GLY A 392 -10.23 7.84 -21.83
CA GLY A 392 -10.57 6.42 -21.90
C GLY A 392 -9.40 5.52 -22.31
N GLU A 393 -8.21 6.06 -22.56
CA GLU A 393 -7.00 5.26 -22.80
C GLU A 393 -6.58 4.52 -21.53
N VAL A 394 -6.09 3.29 -21.66
CA VAL A 394 -5.63 2.47 -20.53
C VAL A 394 -4.12 2.68 -20.30
N ALA A 395 -3.76 3.08 -19.08
CA ALA A 395 -2.37 3.13 -18.63
C ALA A 395 -1.89 1.72 -18.21
N LEU A 396 -0.57 1.48 -18.29
CA LEU A 396 0.00 0.19 -17.90
C LEU A 396 -0.25 -0.11 -16.41
N CYS A 397 0.01 0.86 -15.53
CA CYS A 397 -0.35 0.81 -14.12
C CYS A 397 -0.51 2.21 -13.53
N CYS A 398 -0.87 2.30 -12.24
CA CYS A 398 -1.04 3.58 -11.57
C CYS A 398 0.27 4.34 -11.37
N SER A 399 1.43 3.66 -11.44
CA SER A 399 2.74 4.26 -11.22
C SER A 399 3.43 4.75 -12.50
N THR A 400 2.92 4.38 -13.68
CA THR A 400 3.45 4.86 -14.97
C THR A 400 2.86 6.20 -15.34
N TYR A 401 3.65 7.03 -16.02
CA TYR A 401 3.24 8.36 -16.46
C TYR A 401 3.68 8.69 -17.88
N GLU A 402 4.82 8.17 -18.34
CA GLU A 402 5.33 8.45 -19.67
C GLU A 402 4.42 7.81 -20.74
N LYS A 403 4.10 8.54 -21.81
CA LYS A 403 3.19 8.07 -22.86
C LYS A 403 3.65 6.75 -23.50
N SER A 404 4.96 6.55 -23.62
CA SER A 404 5.59 5.33 -24.12
C SER A 404 5.31 4.08 -23.28
N ASN A 405 4.86 4.25 -22.03
CA ASN A 405 4.50 3.16 -21.11
C ASN A 405 2.99 3.09 -20.86
N THR A 406 2.16 3.68 -21.73
CA THR A 406 0.72 3.40 -21.77
C THR A 406 0.47 2.09 -22.51
N LEU A 407 -0.71 1.47 -22.32
CA LEU A 407 -1.07 0.30 -23.14
C LEU A 407 -1.44 0.69 -24.58
N GLY A 408 -1.75 1.97 -24.82
CA GLY A 408 -2.12 2.49 -26.14
C GLY A 408 -3.46 1.97 -26.66
N VAL A 409 -4.34 1.52 -25.77
CA VAL A 409 -5.67 0.99 -26.12
C VAL A 409 -6.77 1.74 -25.38
N ALA A 410 -7.93 1.89 -26.01
CA ALA A 410 -9.12 2.41 -25.35
C ALA A 410 -9.78 1.31 -24.51
N PHE A 411 -10.21 1.67 -23.29
CA PHE A 411 -10.82 0.73 -22.35
C PHE A 411 -12.05 0.05 -22.94
N LEU A 412 -12.90 0.79 -23.65
CA LEU A 412 -14.16 0.27 -24.19
C LEU A 412 -13.99 -0.76 -25.32
N ASP A 413 -12.83 -0.80 -25.96
CA ASP A 413 -12.60 -1.61 -27.15
C ASP A 413 -11.99 -2.99 -26.84
N HIS A 414 -11.65 -3.26 -25.57
CA HIS A 414 -10.90 -4.45 -25.15
C HIS A 414 -11.54 -5.09 -23.92
N SER A 415 -11.59 -6.42 -23.84
CA SER A 415 -12.10 -7.10 -22.65
C SER A 415 -11.18 -6.91 -21.45
N HIS A 416 -11.67 -7.24 -20.25
CA HIS A 416 -10.82 -7.38 -19.07
C HIS A 416 -9.60 -8.29 -19.31
N GLU A 417 -9.81 -9.48 -19.89
CA GLU A 417 -8.71 -10.42 -20.17
C GLU A 417 -7.73 -9.90 -21.21
N ASP A 418 -8.21 -9.16 -22.23
CA ASP A 418 -7.34 -8.55 -23.24
C ASP A 418 -6.42 -7.50 -22.62
N ILE A 419 -6.98 -6.61 -21.79
CA ILE A 419 -6.22 -5.59 -21.06
C ILE A 419 -5.21 -6.25 -20.13
N GLU A 420 -5.62 -7.30 -19.41
CA GLU A 420 -4.72 -8.07 -18.56
C GLU A 420 -3.57 -8.67 -19.40
N SER A 421 -3.87 -9.35 -20.52
CA SER A 421 -2.88 -9.93 -21.44
C SER A 421 -1.87 -8.90 -21.95
N LEU A 422 -2.34 -7.70 -22.31
CA LEU A 422 -1.48 -6.60 -22.76
C LEU A 422 -0.49 -6.16 -21.67
N LYS A 423 -0.94 -6.06 -20.41
CA LYS A 423 -0.03 -5.74 -19.28
C LYS A 423 1.09 -6.78 -19.13
N TYR A 424 0.78 -8.07 -19.28
CA TYR A 424 1.81 -9.13 -19.18
C TYR A 424 2.79 -9.17 -20.36
N LYS A 425 2.39 -8.65 -21.52
CA LYS A 425 3.25 -8.55 -22.72
C LYS A 425 4.02 -7.23 -22.81
N HIS A 426 3.74 -6.26 -21.94
CA HIS A 426 4.37 -4.95 -21.99
C HIS A 426 5.82 -4.99 -21.44
N GLU A 427 6.81 -4.68 -22.29
CA GLU A 427 8.24 -4.77 -21.95
C GLU A 427 8.64 -3.93 -20.73
N PHE A 428 7.98 -2.80 -20.49
CA PHE A 428 8.27 -2.01 -19.29
C PHE A 428 8.01 -2.78 -17.98
N CYS A 429 7.03 -3.71 -17.91
CA CYS A 429 6.84 -4.55 -16.74
C CYS A 429 8.06 -5.45 -16.49
N LYS A 430 8.68 -6.02 -17.53
CA LYS A 430 9.92 -6.80 -17.42
C LYS A 430 11.06 -5.95 -16.86
N THR A 431 11.23 -4.74 -17.36
CA THR A 431 12.24 -3.79 -16.87
C THR A 431 11.99 -3.40 -15.41
N CYS A 432 10.77 -2.99 -15.08
CA CYS A 432 10.35 -2.62 -13.73
C CYS A 432 10.61 -3.75 -12.72
N ARG A 433 10.20 -4.99 -13.05
CA ARG A 433 10.48 -6.17 -12.23
C ARG A 433 11.96 -6.51 -12.16
N LYS A 434 12.74 -6.39 -13.24
CA LYS A 434 14.19 -6.62 -13.17
C LYS A 434 14.87 -5.71 -12.13
N HIS A 435 14.39 -4.48 -11.99
CA HIS A 435 14.90 -3.49 -11.05
C HIS A 435 14.15 -3.44 -9.70
N ALA A 436 13.31 -4.43 -9.39
CA ALA A 436 12.57 -4.50 -8.13
C ALA A 436 11.71 -3.26 -7.81
N CYS A 437 11.22 -2.57 -8.85
CA CYS A 437 10.32 -1.42 -8.73
C CYS A 437 8.83 -1.82 -8.75
N ASP A 438 8.55 -3.10 -8.95
CA ASP A 438 7.21 -3.69 -9.04
C ASP A 438 6.58 -3.91 -7.67
N TYR A 439 5.24 -3.97 -7.57
CA TYR A 439 4.53 -4.17 -6.30
C TYR A 439 4.30 -5.66 -6.00
N SER A 440 5.38 -6.42 -5.77
CA SER A 440 5.33 -7.84 -5.38
C SER A 440 5.50 -8.06 -3.88
N SER A 441 5.10 -9.25 -3.39
CA SER A 441 5.30 -9.67 -1.99
C SER A 441 6.78 -9.75 -1.60
N LEU A 442 7.03 -9.51 -0.30
CA LEU A 442 8.35 -9.55 0.33
C LEU A 442 8.45 -10.73 1.30
N LYS A 443 9.62 -11.37 1.33
CA LYS A 443 10.00 -12.32 2.37
C LYS A 443 10.08 -11.61 3.73
N PRO A 444 9.80 -12.31 4.84
CA PRO A 444 10.01 -11.80 6.19
C PRO A 444 11.43 -11.25 6.35
N MET A 445 11.52 -10.07 6.95
CA MET A 445 12.78 -9.37 7.17
C MET A 445 12.81 -8.70 8.54
N ASP A 446 14.00 -8.57 9.11
CA ASP A 446 14.18 -7.83 10.35
C ASP A 446 14.05 -6.33 10.07
N LYS A 447 13.39 -5.61 10.97
CA LYS A 447 13.43 -4.14 10.93
C LYS A 447 14.87 -3.65 11.07
N THR A 448 15.29 -2.82 10.11
CA THR A 448 16.53 -2.05 10.17
C THR A 448 16.33 -0.78 10.99
#